data_AF-A0A1G3E173-F1
#
_entry.id   AF-A0A1G3E173-F1
#
_cell.length_a   1.000
_cell.length_b   1.000
_cell.length_c   1.000
_cell.angle_alpha   90.00
_cell.angle_beta   90.00
_cell.angle_gamma   90.00
#
_symmetry.space_group_name_H-M   'P 1'
#
loop_
_entity.id
_entity.type
_entity.pdbx_description
1 polymer ?
#
loop_
_entity_poly.entity_id
_entity_poly.type
_entity_poly.pdbx_seq_one_letter_code
_entity_poly.pdbx_strand_id
1 'polypeptide(L)'
;MQSKIRATLAALALGLFSSQSPAAIDISLQHLQQSEVALFRAGTDLFMHRGEGRTQEQASQVDSDLKALNQHLSDLQQLPLSPLAQQAMTATQPLLANFDSRVRQTLAYAPSEADLPWEANFEYSKAQYALWMALQDVGSALEQTHGSNLNAADKLLLKLPGEVQSLATRYVARAYIGDIETPAEQQQLYIAQDIDLLAKSVNTDLLALQSLLTDADDQAKLKQIQVRWQFIYGRLLDYTNNLTPLMIERHAADVATRLLTLE
;
A
#
# COMPACT_ATOMS: atom_id res chain seq x y z
N MET A 1 -49.37 -65.95 -5.09
CA MET A 1 -48.36 -65.17 -4.33
C MET A 1 -48.05 -63.92 -5.13
N GLN A 2 -48.74 -62.83 -4.78
CA GLN A 2 -48.52 -61.48 -5.30
C GLN A 2 -47.50 -60.75 -4.43
N SER A 3 -46.92 -59.69 -5.00
CA SER A 3 -46.29 -58.55 -4.32
C SER A 3 -44.91 -58.77 -3.70
N LYS A 4 -43.85 -58.38 -4.44
CA LYS A 4 -42.77 -57.51 -3.94
C LYS A 4 -42.25 -56.62 -5.08
N ILE A 5 -43.08 -55.67 -5.47
CA ILE A 5 -42.69 -54.44 -6.18
C ILE A 5 -42.51 -53.35 -5.11
N ARG A 6 -41.44 -52.57 -5.23
CA ARG A 6 -41.11 -51.29 -4.52
C ARG A 6 -40.40 -51.37 -3.17
N ALA A 7 -39.13 -50.94 -3.20
CA ALA A 7 -38.32 -50.23 -2.19
C ALA A 7 -36.87 -50.66 -2.48
N THR A 8 -35.90 -49.83 -2.90
CA THR A 8 -35.61 -48.47 -2.44
C THR A 8 -34.78 -47.76 -3.52
N LEU A 9 -35.42 -46.86 -4.27
CA LEU A 9 -34.79 -45.76 -5.00
C LEU A 9 -34.75 -44.59 -4.01
N ALA A 10 -33.66 -44.39 -3.27
CA ALA A 10 -33.40 -43.17 -2.49
C ALA A 10 -31.96 -43.16 -1.92
N ALA A 11 -31.39 -41.96 -1.83
CA ALA A 11 -30.01 -41.58 -1.46
C ALA A 11 -29.01 -41.75 -2.62
N LEU A 12 -28.95 -40.85 -3.62
CA LEU A 12 -28.88 -39.38 -3.58
C LEU A 12 -27.71 -38.84 -2.74
N ALA A 13 -26.94 -37.97 -3.41
CA ALA A 13 -25.79 -37.19 -2.92
C ALA A 13 -24.43 -37.93 -2.87
N LEU A 14 -23.87 -38.24 -4.05
CA LEU A 14 -22.44 -37.99 -4.23
C LEU A 14 -22.24 -36.48 -4.03
N GLY A 15 -21.82 -36.10 -2.83
CA GLY A 15 -21.39 -34.76 -2.52
C GLY A 15 -20.17 -34.43 -3.38
N LEU A 16 -20.41 -33.70 -4.47
CA LEU A 16 -19.40 -32.84 -5.07
C LEU A 16 -19.07 -31.78 -4.00
N PHE A 17 -18.18 -32.14 -3.08
CA PHE A 17 -17.42 -31.13 -2.36
C PHE A 17 -16.51 -30.48 -3.40
N SER A 18 -17.02 -29.44 -4.04
CA SER A 18 -16.18 -28.42 -4.66
C SER A 18 -15.32 -27.90 -3.52
N SER A 19 -14.07 -28.37 -3.43
CA SER A 19 -13.04 -27.69 -2.66
C SER A 19 -12.92 -26.30 -3.26
N GLN A 20 -13.68 -25.34 -2.72
CA GLN A 20 -13.42 -23.93 -2.94
C GLN A 20 -12.05 -23.70 -2.34
N SER A 21 -11.02 -23.75 -3.20
CA SER A 21 -9.72 -23.21 -2.83
C SER A 21 -9.97 -21.74 -2.48
N PRO A 22 -9.37 -21.23 -1.39
CA PRO A 22 -9.46 -19.80 -1.09
C PRO A 22 -9.09 -19.03 -2.36
N ALA A 23 -9.94 -18.09 -2.75
CA ALA A 23 -9.69 -17.27 -3.92
C ALA A 23 -8.46 -16.42 -3.61
N ALA A 24 -7.34 -16.71 -4.25
CA ALA A 24 -6.15 -15.85 -4.16
C ALA A 24 -6.50 -14.45 -4.66
N ILE A 25 -5.88 -13.43 -4.06
CA ILE A 25 -6.01 -12.04 -4.49
C ILE A 25 -5.64 -11.95 -5.98
N ASP A 26 -6.48 -11.25 -6.76
CA ASP A 26 -6.24 -11.07 -8.19
C ASP A 26 -4.90 -10.38 -8.45
N ILE A 27 -4.13 -10.89 -9.41
CA ILE A 27 -2.81 -10.37 -9.75
C ILE A 27 -2.82 -8.87 -10.14
N SER A 28 -3.93 -8.39 -10.71
CA SER A 28 -4.11 -6.97 -11.03
C SER A 28 -4.17 -6.12 -9.76
N LEU A 29 -4.87 -6.61 -8.72
CA LEU A 29 -4.94 -5.94 -7.42
C LEU A 29 -3.59 -6.00 -6.69
N GLN A 30 -2.84 -7.10 -6.82
CA GLN A 30 -1.49 -7.22 -6.27
C GLN A 30 -0.53 -6.20 -6.91
N HIS A 31 -0.51 -6.06 -8.24
CA HIS A 31 0.33 -5.05 -8.90
C HIS A 31 -0.09 -3.61 -8.57
N LEU A 32 -1.39 -3.35 -8.42
CA LEU A 32 -1.87 -2.04 -7.96
C LEU A 32 -1.35 -1.73 -6.55
N GLN A 33 -1.47 -2.69 -5.62
CA GLN A 33 -0.98 -2.55 -4.26
C GLN A 33 0.54 -2.31 -4.22
N GLN A 34 1.31 -3.07 -5.00
CA GLN A 34 2.75 -2.91 -5.10
C GLN A 34 3.13 -1.53 -5.66
N SER A 35 2.34 -1.00 -6.61
CA SER A 35 2.52 0.35 -7.14
C SER A 35 2.31 1.41 -6.04
N GLU A 36 1.26 1.28 -5.24
CA GLU A 36 0.98 2.19 -4.12
C GLU A 36 2.10 2.16 -3.06
N VAL A 37 2.59 0.98 -2.70
CA VAL A 37 3.75 0.83 -1.82
C VAL A 37 5.00 1.50 -2.39
N ALA A 38 5.32 1.28 -3.67
CA ALA A 38 6.48 1.86 -4.32
C ALA A 38 6.39 3.40 -4.43
N LEU A 39 5.19 3.94 -4.67
CA LEU A 39 4.91 5.38 -4.65
C LEU A 39 5.33 6.02 -3.32
N PHE A 40 4.91 5.43 -2.20
CA PHE A 40 5.23 5.97 -0.88
C PHE A 40 6.69 5.71 -0.47
N ARG A 41 7.27 4.57 -0.85
CA ARG A 41 8.70 4.30 -0.62
C ARG A 41 9.60 5.31 -1.31
N ALA A 42 9.33 5.61 -2.58
CA ALA A 42 10.07 6.64 -3.32
C ALA A 42 10.05 7.99 -2.59
N GLY A 43 8.92 8.35 -1.96
CA GLY A 43 8.81 9.53 -1.11
C GLY A 43 9.59 9.43 0.19
N THR A 44 9.43 8.32 0.92
CA THR A 44 10.14 8.05 2.18
C THR A 44 11.65 8.15 1.97
N ASP A 45 12.18 7.45 0.97
CA ASP A 45 13.61 7.39 0.71
C ASP A 45 14.15 8.71 0.13
N LEU A 46 13.32 9.47 -0.59
CA LEU A 46 13.66 10.83 -1.02
C LEU A 46 13.88 11.74 0.19
N PHE A 47 13.00 11.67 1.19
CA PHE A 47 13.11 12.50 2.39
C PHE A 47 14.20 12.01 3.34
N MET A 48 14.44 10.69 3.42
CA MET A 48 15.60 10.13 4.09
C MET A 48 16.89 10.64 3.44
N HIS A 49 17.02 10.56 2.11
CA HIS A 49 18.15 11.12 1.39
C HIS A 49 18.38 12.59 1.75
N ARG A 50 17.32 13.40 1.86
CA ARG A 50 17.42 14.83 2.20
C ARG A 50 17.87 15.08 3.64
N GLY A 51 17.48 14.23 4.59
CA GLY A 51 17.73 14.39 6.01
C GLY A 51 18.99 13.69 6.57
N GLU A 52 19.42 12.60 5.96
CA GLU A 52 20.43 11.67 6.48
C GLU A 52 21.75 11.72 5.71
N GLY A 53 22.14 12.91 5.24
CA GLY A 53 23.47 13.15 4.68
C GLY A 53 23.62 12.98 3.16
N ARG A 54 22.54 12.72 2.41
CA ARG A 54 22.49 12.79 0.93
C ARG A 54 23.52 11.89 0.25
N THR A 55 23.59 10.63 0.68
CA THR A 55 24.54 9.65 0.14
C THR A 55 24.08 9.14 -1.23
N GLN A 56 25.05 8.70 -2.05
CA GLN A 56 24.75 8.06 -3.34
C GLN A 56 23.93 6.78 -3.18
N GLU A 57 24.11 6.05 -2.06
CA GLU A 57 23.33 4.86 -1.74
C GLU A 57 21.84 5.21 -1.57
N GLN A 58 21.52 6.24 -0.78
CA GLN A 58 20.15 6.71 -0.61
C GLN A 58 19.55 7.23 -1.92
N ALA A 59 20.31 7.98 -2.72
CA ALA A 59 19.82 8.42 -4.03
C ALA A 59 19.49 7.23 -4.96
N SER A 60 20.34 6.19 -4.94
CA SER A 60 20.13 4.97 -5.72
C SER A 60 18.90 4.19 -5.25
N GLN A 61 18.59 4.24 -3.96
CA GLN A 61 17.40 3.62 -3.40
C GLN A 61 16.12 4.31 -3.93
N VAL A 62 16.09 5.64 -3.98
CA VAL A 62 14.96 6.39 -4.57
C VAL A 62 14.76 6.04 -6.04
N ASP A 63 15.86 5.95 -6.82
CA ASP A 63 15.80 5.50 -8.21
C ASP A 63 15.26 4.07 -8.34
N SER A 64 15.61 3.18 -7.41
CA SER A 64 15.10 1.81 -7.37
C SER A 64 13.59 1.77 -7.13
N ASP A 65 13.08 2.59 -6.20
CA ASP A 65 11.63 2.64 -5.93
C ASP A 65 10.83 3.26 -7.08
N LEU A 66 11.36 4.31 -7.72
CA LEU A 66 10.77 4.85 -8.95
C LEU A 66 10.71 3.78 -10.05
N LYS A 67 11.79 3.00 -10.21
CA LYS A 67 11.81 1.90 -11.18
C LYS A 67 10.78 0.82 -10.82
N ALA A 68 10.65 0.46 -9.54
CA ALA A 68 9.66 -0.50 -9.08
C ALA A 68 8.23 0.00 -9.36
N LEU A 69 7.92 1.26 -9.04
CA LEU A 69 6.63 1.89 -9.35
C LEU A 69 6.30 1.81 -10.85
N ASN A 70 7.24 2.21 -11.71
CA ASN A 70 7.05 2.13 -13.16
C ASN A 70 6.84 0.68 -13.63
N GLN A 71 7.59 -0.27 -13.06
CA GLN A 71 7.47 -1.69 -13.41
C GLN A 71 6.10 -2.24 -13.03
N HIS A 72 5.64 -2.03 -11.80
CA HIS A 72 4.35 -2.54 -11.33
C HIS A 72 3.17 -1.96 -12.13
N LEU A 73 3.22 -0.68 -12.49
CA LEU A 73 2.20 -0.07 -13.36
C LEU A 73 2.25 -0.59 -14.79
N SER A 74 3.45 -0.83 -15.33
CA SER A 74 3.62 -1.45 -16.64
C SER A 74 3.08 -2.89 -16.65
N ASP A 75 3.37 -3.68 -15.62
CA ASP A 75 2.89 -5.05 -15.49
C ASP A 75 1.36 -5.09 -15.38
N LEU A 76 0.78 -4.19 -14.57
CA LEU A 76 -0.68 -4.02 -14.49
C LEU A 76 -1.31 -3.65 -15.84
N GLN A 77 -0.67 -2.77 -16.61
CA GLN A 77 -1.16 -2.36 -17.94
C GLN A 77 -1.13 -3.50 -18.98
N GLN A 78 -0.26 -4.49 -18.82
CA GLN A 78 -0.17 -5.65 -19.72
C GLN A 78 -1.24 -6.71 -19.44
N LEU A 79 -1.91 -6.64 -18.31
CA LEU A 79 -2.99 -7.56 -17.95
C LEU A 79 -4.28 -7.26 -18.71
N PRO A 80 -5.18 -8.25 -18.89
CA PRO A 80 -6.48 -8.04 -19.49
C PRO A 80 -7.40 -7.28 -18.53
N LEU A 81 -7.51 -5.96 -18.71
CA LEU A 81 -8.34 -5.09 -17.88
C LEU A 81 -9.75 -4.88 -18.46
N SER A 82 -10.72 -4.61 -17.59
CA SER A 82 -12.04 -4.13 -18.03
C SER A 82 -11.91 -2.75 -18.72
N PRO A 83 -12.85 -2.35 -19.59
CA PRO A 83 -12.78 -1.04 -20.25
C PRO A 83 -12.66 0.14 -19.27
N LEU A 84 -13.35 0.06 -18.11
CA LEU A 84 -13.28 1.07 -17.06
C LEU A 84 -11.88 1.11 -16.41
N ALA A 85 -11.32 -0.05 -16.06
CA ALA A 85 -9.98 -0.14 -15.47
C ALA A 85 -8.90 0.32 -16.47
N GLN A 86 -9.04 -0.01 -17.77
CA GLN A 86 -8.13 0.45 -18.82
C GLN A 86 -8.15 1.98 -18.98
N GLN A 87 -9.34 2.58 -18.90
CA GLN A 87 -9.48 4.04 -18.95
C GLN A 87 -8.82 4.70 -17.73
N ALA A 88 -9.08 4.19 -16.52
CA ALA A 88 -8.43 4.67 -15.30
C ALA A 88 -6.90 4.53 -15.37
N MET A 89 -6.40 3.38 -15.84
CA MET A 89 -4.97 3.14 -16.03
C MET A 89 -4.33 4.09 -17.05
N THR A 90 -5.06 4.51 -18.09
CA THR A 90 -4.53 5.49 -19.05
C THR A 90 -4.31 6.86 -18.40
N ALA A 91 -5.17 7.23 -17.43
CA ALA A 91 -5.05 8.49 -16.70
C ALA A 91 -3.84 8.53 -15.75
N THR A 92 -3.29 7.39 -15.33
CA THR A 92 -2.14 7.34 -14.41
C THR A 92 -0.83 7.76 -15.09
N GLN A 93 -0.67 7.54 -16.40
CA GLN A 93 0.60 7.76 -17.12
C GLN A 93 1.14 9.20 -17.02
N PRO A 94 0.37 10.27 -17.35
CA PRO A 94 0.87 11.64 -17.23
C PRO A 94 1.16 12.02 -15.76
N LEU A 95 0.42 11.45 -14.81
CA LEU A 95 0.61 11.69 -13.38
C LEU A 95 1.87 11.01 -12.84
N LEU A 96 2.16 9.79 -13.32
CA LEU A 96 3.41 9.09 -13.05
C LEU A 96 4.62 9.86 -13.57
N ALA A 97 4.57 10.34 -14.81
CA ALA A 97 5.63 11.15 -15.39
C ALA A 97 5.86 12.46 -14.60
N ASN A 98 4.78 13.10 -14.15
CA ASN A 98 4.87 14.28 -13.30
C ASN A 98 5.50 13.95 -11.92
N PHE A 99 5.05 12.89 -11.26
CA PHE A 99 5.61 12.45 -9.98
C PHE A 99 7.10 12.10 -10.09
N ASP A 100 7.50 11.28 -11.08
CA ASP A 100 8.91 10.93 -11.33
C ASP A 100 9.75 12.19 -11.57
N SER A 101 9.26 13.13 -12.37
CA SER A 101 9.93 14.42 -12.60
C SER A 101 10.13 15.22 -11.31
N ARG A 102 9.11 15.31 -10.43
CA ARG A 102 9.24 15.99 -9.12
C ARG A 102 10.24 15.31 -8.20
N VAL A 103 10.26 13.98 -8.16
CA VAL A 103 11.23 13.21 -7.36
C VAL A 103 12.65 13.45 -7.88
N ARG A 104 12.87 13.32 -9.19
CA ARG A 104 14.19 13.52 -9.81
C ARG A 104 14.69 14.95 -9.66
N GLN A 105 13.80 15.94 -9.81
CA GLN A 105 14.14 17.32 -9.55
C GLN A 105 14.58 17.51 -8.09
N THR A 106 13.87 16.90 -7.14
CA THR A 106 14.21 16.97 -5.72
C THR A 106 15.55 16.29 -5.39
N LEU A 107 15.85 15.16 -6.04
CA LEU A 107 17.15 14.47 -5.93
C LEU A 107 18.32 15.30 -6.48
N ALA A 108 18.09 16.02 -7.57
CA ALA A 108 19.15 16.76 -8.28
C ALA A 108 19.65 18.01 -7.53
N TYR A 109 18.90 18.53 -6.55
CA TYR A 109 19.34 19.68 -5.76
C TYR A 109 20.60 19.37 -4.97
N ALA A 110 21.66 20.13 -5.24
CA ALA A 110 22.96 19.88 -4.65
C ALA A 110 22.96 20.17 -3.14
N PRO A 111 23.76 19.45 -2.32
CA PRO A 111 23.84 19.75 -0.91
C PRO A 111 24.34 21.16 -0.57
N SER A 112 25.05 21.79 -1.49
CA SER A 112 25.63 23.13 -1.41
C SER A 112 24.71 24.23 -1.94
N GLU A 113 23.58 23.89 -2.56
CA GLU A 113 22.57 24.87 -2.98
C GLU A 113 21.71 25.27 -1.78
N ALA A 114 21.09 26.46 -1.86
CA ALA A 114 20.12 26.90 -0.86
C ALA A 114 19.00 25.85 -0.70
N ASP A 115 18.25 25.92 0.41
CA ASP A 115 17.11 25.04 0.68
C ASP A 115 16.22 24.83 -0.55
N LEU A 116 15.50 23.69 -0.58
CA LEU A 116 14.53 23.43 -1.64
C LEU A 116 13.69 24.70 -1.89
N PRO A 117 13.39 25.05 -3.16
CA PRO A 117 12.49 26.15 -3.43
C PRO A 117 11.23 25.98 -2.59
N TRP A 118 10.71 27.08 -2.03
CA TRP A 118 9.56 27.06 -1.13
C TRP A 118 8.40 26.17 -1.64
N GLU A 119 8.17 26.18 -2.96
CA GLU A 119 7.08 25.43 -3.60
C GLU A 119 7.40 23.95 -3.86
N ALA A 120 8.64 23.48 -3.68
CA ALA A 120 9.03 22.12 -4.06
C ALA A 120 8.27 21.05 -3.26
N ASN A 121 8.12 21.24 -1.94
CA ASN A 121 7.34 20.34 -1.09
C ASN A 121 5.86 20.32 -1.51
N PHE A 122 5.31 21.50 -1.83
CA PHE A 122 3.92 21.63 -2.28
C PHE A 122 3.68 20.93 -3.62
N GLU A 123 4.58 21.15 -4.60
CA GLU A 123 4.50 20.53 -5.92
C GLU A 123 4.71 19.02 -5.88
N TYR A 124 5.61 18.54 -5.00
CA TYR A 124 5.73 17.11 -4.71
C TYR A 124 4.43 16.55 -4.12
N SER A 125 3.88 17.21 -3.09
CA SER A 125 2.67 16.77 -2.38
C SER A 125 1.49 16.63 -3.35
N LYS A 126 1.29 17.62 -4.23
CA LYS A 126 0.28 17.57 -5.29
C LYS A 126 0.49 16.40 -6.25
N ALA A 127 1.73 16.19 -6.71
CA ALA A 127 2.03 15.13 -7.67
C ALA A 127 1.81 13.75 -7.05
N GLN A 128 2.27 13.53 -5.82
CA GLN A 128 2.04 12.29 -5.08
C GLN A 128 0.54 12.04 -4.88
N TYR A 129 -0.18 13.04 -4.39
CA TYR A 129 -1.61 12.95 -4.14
C TYR A 129 -2.40 12.67 -5.43
N ALA A 130 -2.10 13.38 -6.52
CA ALA A 130 -2.79 13.18 -7.80
C ALA A 130 -2.56 11.78 -8.37
N LEU A 131 -1.31 11.29 -8.32
CA LEU A 131 -1.01 9.92 -8.74
C LEU A 131 -1.71 8.91 -7.84
N TRP A 132 -1.65 9.08 -6.52
CA TRP A 132 -2.33 8.21 -5.56
C TRP A 132 -3.85 8.13 -5.82
N MET A 133 -4.52 9.26 -6.03
CA MET A 133 -5.94 9.30 -6.40
C MET A 133 -6.23 8.51 -7.67
N ALA A 134 -5.40 8.65 -8.71
CA ALA A 134 -5.56 7.87 -9.92
C ALA A 134 -5.36 6.36 -9.70
N LEU A 135 -4.49 5.96 -8.77
CA LEU A 135 -4.39 4.56 -8.34
C LEU A 135 -5.66 4.08 -7.62
N GLN A 136 -6.29 4.94 -6.80
CA GLN A 136 -7.57 4.60 -6.17
C GLN A 136 -8.71 4.44 -7.20
N ASP A 137 -8.71 5.25 -8.26
CA ASP A 137 -9.67 5.12 -9.36
C ASP A 137 -9.49 3.78 -10.11
N VAL A 138 -8.23 3.36 -10.33
CA VAL A 138 -7.91 2.04 -10.88
C VAL A 138 -8.39 0.94 -9.94
N GLY A 139 -8.10 1.03 -8.65
CA GLY A 139 -8.55 0.06 -7.64
C GLY A 139 -10.07 -0.07 -7.61
N SER A 140 -10.79 1.05 -7.60
CA SER A 140 -12.24 1.08 -7.66
C SER A 140 -12.79 0.40 -8.92
N ALA A 141 -12.14 0.59 -10.08
CA ALA A 141 -12.53 -0.06 -11.32
C ALA A 141 -12.22 -1.57 -11.34
N LEU A 142 -11.11 -2.00 -10.75
CA LEU A 142 -10.76 -3.40 -10.57
C LEU A 142 -11.74 -4.08 -9.60
N GLU A 143 -12.07 -3.45 -8.48
CA GLU A 143 -13.02 -3.97 -7.50
C GLU A 143 -14.44 -4.10 -8.07
N GLN A 144 -14.87 -3.26 -9.01
CA GLN A 144 -16.15 -3.48 -9.69
C GLN A 144 -16.17 -4.78 -10.51
N THR A 145 -15.00 -5.25 -10.94
CA THR A 145 -14.83 -6.46 -11.76
C THR A 145 -14.56 -7.70 -10.88
N HIS A 146 -13.77 -7.53 -9.81
CA HIS A 146 -13.25 -8.62 -8.97
C HIS A 146 -13.76 -8.60 -7.51
N GLY A 147 -14.25 -7.46 -7.03
CA GLY A 147 -14.49 -7.15 -5.61
C GLY A 147 -15.70 -7.86 -4.99
N SER A 148 -16.55 -8.50 -5.79
CA SER A 148 -17.58 -9.42 -5.26
C SER A 148 -16.99 -10.67 -4.60
N ASN A 149 -15.71 -11.00 -4.89
CA ASN A 149 -15.06 -12.22 -4.41
C ASN A 149 -14.07 -11.98 -3.26
N LEU A 150 -13.74 -10.73 -2.93
CA LEU A 150 -12.77 -10.42 -1.87
C LEU A 150 -13.42 -10.57 -0.49
N ASN A 151 -12.82 -11.40 0.35
CA ASN A 151 -13.23 -11.53 1.74
C ASN A 151 -12.72 -10.34 2.58
N ALA A 152 -13.09 -10.28 3.87
CA ALA A 152 -12.69 -9.17 4.74
C ALA A 152 -11.18 -9.11 5.01
N ALA A 153 -10.50 -10.26 5.09
CA ALA A 153 -9.05 -10.32 5.24
C ALA A 153 -8.37 -9.76 3.99
N ASP A 154 -8.78 -10.18 2.80
CA ASP A 154 -8.19 -9.75 1.52
C ASP A 154 -8.25 -8.23 1.37
N LYS A 155 -9.38 -7.61 1.74
CA LYS A 155 -9.55 -6.16 1.70
C LYS A 155 -8.59 -5.42 2.63
N LEU A 156 -8.39 -5.94 3.84
CA LEU A 156 -7.42 -5.37 4.77
C LEU A 156 -5.99 -5.59 4.28
N LEU A 157 -5.68 -6.78 3.76
CA LEU A 157 -4.37 -7.11 3.22
C LEU A 157 -4.03 -6.24 2.02
N LEU A 158 -4.98 -5.91 1.16
CA LEU A 158 -4.81 -4.99 0.02
C LEU A 158 -4.48 -3.55 0.47
N LYS A 159 -5.14 -3.05 1.51
CA LYS A 159 -5.02 -1.67 2.00
C LYS A 159 -3.78 -1.43 2.87
N LEU A 160 -3.50 -2.33 3.81
CA LEU A 160 -2.56 -2.09 4.90
C LEU A 160 -1.12 -1.73 4.49
N PRO A 161 -0.49 -2.38 3.48
CA PRO A 161 0.86 -2.03 3.06
C PRO A 161 1.01 -0.57 2.61
N GLY A 162 0.04 -0.06 1.85
CA GLY A 162 0.02 1.32 1.39
C GLY A 162 -0.12 2.30 2.56
N GLU A 163 -1.00 2.01 3.51
CA GLU A 163 -1.18 2.84 4.72
C GLU A 163 0.08 2.91 5.58
N VAL A 164 0.74 1.77 5.80
CA VAL A 164 2.00 1.71 6.56
C VAL A 164 3.08 2.55 5.88
N GLN A 165 3.20 2.49 4.56
CA GLN A 165 4.20 3.28 3.82
C GLN A 165 3.87 4.76 3.73
N SER A 166 2.59 5.10 3.56
CA SER A 166 2.13 6.49 3.60
C SER A 166 2.44 7.13 4.95
N LEU A 167 2.20 6.40 6.03
CA LEU A 167 2.54 6.83 7.38
C LEU A 167 4.06 7.06 7.54
N ALA A 168 4.90 6.15 7.04
CA ALA A 168 6.35 6.34 7.04
C ALA A 168 6.76 7.59 6.26
N THR A 169 6.20 7.76 5.07
CA THR A 169 6.46 8.92 4.20
C THR A 169 6.17 10.22 4.92
N ARG A 170 5.00 10.33 5.55
CA ARG A 170 4.57 11.53 6.28
C ARG A 170 5.43 11.78 7.52
N TYR A 171 5.78 10.73 8.25
CA TYR A 171 6.63 10.82 9.44
C TYR A 171 8.04 11.32 9.08
N VAL A 172 8.66 10.75 8.05
CA VAL A 172 9.98 11.14 7.59
C VAL A 172 9.96 12.54 6.98
N ALA A 173 8.94 12.88 6.20
CA ALA A 173 8.77 14.22 5.67
C ALA A 173 8.73 15.26 6.80
N ARG A 174 7.88 15.03 7.81
CA ARG A 174 7.80 15.92 8.98
C ARG A 174 9.13 16.10 9.69
N ALA A 175 9.96 15.04 9.75
CA ALA A 175 11.28 15.10 10.37
C ALA A 175 12.30 15.93 9.59
N TYR A 176 12.22 15.93 8.25
CA TYR A 176 13.31 16.42 7.42
C TYR A 176 12.99 17.57 6.48
N ILE A 177 11.74 17.70 6.05
CA ILE A 177 11.32 18.71 5.09
C ILE A 177 10.06 19.49 5.53
N GLY A 178 9.41 19.07 6.62
CA GLY A 178 8.13 19.60 7.07
C GLY A 178 6.94 18.76 6.58
N ASP A 179 5.73 19.24 6.83
CA ASP A 179 4.52 18.50 6.50
C ASP A 179 4.27 18.45 4.97
N ILE A 180 3.86 17.28 4.49
CA ILE A 180 3.33 17.11 3.12
C ILE A 180 1.92 17.69 3.11
N GLU A 181 1.66 18.59 2.15
CA GLU A 181 0.35 19.23 2.06
C GLU A 181 -0.71 18.26 1.53
N THR A 182 -1.82 18.15 2.27
CA THR A 182 -2.95 17.31 1.88
C THR A 182 -4.23 18.14 1.90
N PRO A 183 -5.14 18.01 0.90
CA PRO A 183 -6.37 18.78 0.86
C PRO A 183 -7.20 18.61 2.13
N ALA A 184 -7.56 19.72 2.80
CA ALA A 184 -8.29 19.71 4.07
C ALA A 184 -9.67 19.04 3.99
N GLU A 185 -10.30 19.05 2.81
CA GLU A 185 -11.63 18.47 2.58
C GLU A 185 -11.63 16.93 2.57
N GLN A 186 -10.46 16.29 2.60
CA GLN A 186 -10.31 14.85 2.39
C GLN A 186 -9.65 14.11 3.55
N GLN A 187 -9.79 14.63 4.77
CA GLN A 187 -9.30 14.00 6.00
C GLN A 187 -9.86 12.59 6.26
N GLN A 188 -10.82 12.11 5.47
CA GLN A 188 -11.27 10.71 5.54
C GLN A 188 -10.33 9.74 4.81
N LEU A 189 -9.61 10.22 3.79
CA LEU A 189 -8.64 9.43 3.05
C LEU A 189 -7.38 9.27 3.88
N TYR A 190 -6.86 8.05 3.97
CA TYR A 190 -5.73 7.74 4.85
C TYR A 190 -4.49 8.61 4.54
N ILE A 191 -4.28 8.99 3.27
CA ILE A 191 -3.15 9.83 2.86
C ILE A 191 -3.18 11.23 3.52
N ALA A 192 -4.36 11.72 3.89
CA ALA A 192 -4.56 13.06 4.47
C ALA A 192 -4.62 13.07 6.02
N GLN A 193 -4.52 11.90 6.65
CA GLN A 193 -5.26 11.61 7.88
C GLN A 193 -4.51 11.80 9.20
N ASP A 194 -3.67 12.81 9.47
CA ASP A 194 -2.75 12.82 10.65
C ASP A 194 -1.93 11.51 10.89
N ILE A 195 -0.79 11.57 11.56
CA ILE A 195 0.05 10.37 11.76
C ILE A 195 -0.54 9.49 12.86
N ASP A 196 -1.06 10.07 13.95
CA ASP A 196 -1.54 9.31 15.10
C ASP A 196 -2.88 8.60 14.81
N LEU A 197 -3.78 9.25 14.07
CA LEU A 197 -5.07 8.67 13.66
C LEU A 197 -4.84 7.51 12.69
N LEU A 198 -4.00 7.71 11.67
CA LEU A 198 -3.65 6.63 10.75
C LEU A 198 -2.95 5.46 11.48
N ALA A 199 -2.03 5.75 12.42
CA ALA A 199 -1.39 4.71 13.22
C ALA A 199 -2.41 3.90 14.04
N LYS A 200 -3.39 4.57 14.67
CA LYS A 200 -4.46 3.88 15.41
C LYS A 200 -5.32 3.02 14.48
N SER A 201 -5.60 3.49 13.26
CA SER A 201 -6.33 2.72 12.25
C SER A 201 -5.56 1.47 11.84
N VAL A 202 -4.29 1.62 11.45
CA VAL A 202 -3.42 0.49 11.07
C VAL A 202 -3.32 -0.53 12.21
N ASN A 203 -3.16 -0.07 13.45
CA ASN A 203 -3.12 -0.96 14.61
C ASN A 203 -4.43 -1.74 14.78
N THR A 204 -5.58 -1.10 14.56
CA THR A 204 -6.89 -1.74 14.65
C THR A 204 -7.07 -2.79 13.56
N ASP A 205 -6.69 -2.46 12.31
CA ASP A 205 -6.80 -3.36 11.16
C ASP A 205 -5.85 -4.57 11.30
N LEU A 206 -4.63 -4.39 11.82
CA LEU A 206 -3.70 -5.47 12.14
C LEU A 206 -4.23 -6.42 13.22
N LEU A 207 -4.99 -5.91 14.18
CA LEU A 207 -5.65 -6.75 15.21
C LEU A 207 -6.88 -7.47 14.63
N ALA A 208 -7.65 -6.80 13.76
CA ALA A 208 -8.78 -7.41 13.07
C ALA A 208 -8.34 -8.60 12.20
N LEU A 209 -7.23 -8.46 11.47
CA LEU A 209 -6.64 -9.55 10.67
C LEU A 209 -6.40 -10.83 11.46
N GLN A 210 -6.04 -10.74 12.74
CA GLN A 210 -5.81 -11.92 13.59
C GLN A 210 -7.04 -12.82 13.69
N SER A 211 -8.24 -12.23 13.70
CA SER A 211 -9.50 -12.95 13.76
C SER A 211 -10.00 -13.43 12.40
N LEU A 212 -9.48 -12.85 11.31
CA LEU A 212 -9.91 -13.12 9.94
C LEU A 212 -9.04 -14.16 9.24
N LEU A 213 -7.74 -14.22 9.56
CA LEU A 213 -6.84 -15.24 9.05
C LEU A 213 -7.09 -16.59 9.73
N THR A 214 -7.22 -17.64 8.93
CA THR A 214 -7.50 -19.01 9.42
C THR A 214 -6.32 -19.95 9.28
N ASP A 215 -5.38 -19.65 8.37
CA ASP A 215 -4.16 -20.43 8.18
C ASP A 215 -3.15 -20.19 9.32
N ALA A 216 -2.53 -21.26 9.81
CA ALA A 216 -1.63 -21.21 10.96
C ALA A 216 -0.28 -20.53 10.63
N ASP A 217 0.22 -20.71 9.39
CA ASP A 217 1.45 -20.09 8.94
C ASP A 217 1.24 -18.58 8.75
N ASP A 218 0.10 -18.16 8.18
CA ASP A 218 -0.21 -16.74 8.01
C ASP A 218 -0.49 -16.05 9.35
N GLN A 219 -1.13 -16.74 10.31
CA GLN A 219 -1.22 -16.25 11.69
C GLN A 219 0.17 -16.07 12.35
N ALA A 220 1.11 -17.00 12.11
CA ALA A 220 2.47 -16.89 12.62
C ALA A 220 3.24 -15.74 11.98
N LYS A 221 3.11 -15.53 10.67
CA LYS A 221 3.68 -14.38 9.94
C LYS A 221 3.07 -13.06 10.45
N LEU A 222 1.75 -13.00 10.62
CA LEU A 222 1.05 -11.82 11.16
C LEU A 222 1.56 -11.46 12.56
N LYS A 223 1.81 -12.44 13.42
CA LYS A 223 2.38 -12.19 14.75
C LYS A 223 3.75 -11.51 14.66
N GLN A 224 4.61 -11.91 13.72
CA GLN A 224 5.90 -11.25 13.50
C GLN A 224 5.72 -9.81 13.02
N ILE A 225 4.75 -9.57 12.13
CA ILE A 225 4.40 -8.22 11.65
C ILE A 225 3.93 -7.35 12.81
N GLN A 226 3.03 -7.85 13.65
CA GLN A 226 2.52 -7.12 14.82
C GLN A 226 3.62 -6.75 15.81
N VAL A 227 4.59 -7.65 16.08
CA VAL A 227 5.73 -7.33 16.95
C VAL A 227 6.55 -6.16 16.40
N ARG A 228 6.81 -6.15 15.09
CA ARG A 228 7.57 -5.07 14.43
C ARG A 228 6.78 -3.76 14.40
N TRP A 229 5.47 -3.84 14.17
CA TRP A 229 4.57 -2.69 14.25
C TRP A 229 4.57 -2.08 15.66
N GLN A 230 4.42 -2.90 16.71
CA GLN A 230 4.41 -2.41 18.09
C GLN A 230 5.72 -1.73 18.51
N PHE A 231 6.84 -2.09 17.88
CA PHE A 231 8.13 -1.43 18.12
C PHE A 231 8.10 0.06 17.73
N ILE A 232 7.40 0.41 16.64
CA ILE A 232 7.30 1.78 16.16
C ILE A 232 6.01 2.50 16.56
N TYR A 233 4.95 1.76 16.93
CA TYR A 233 3.63 2.32 17.21
C TYR A 233 3.64 3.47 18.22
N GLY A 234 4.33 3.31 19.36
CA GLY A 234 4.42 4.36 20.37
C GLY A 234 5.08 5.65 19.86
N ARG A 235 6.06 5.55 18.96
CA ARG A 235 6.73 6.71 18.33
C ARG A 235 5.83 7.42 17.33
N LEU A 236 4.94 6.69 16.67
CA LEU A 236 3.96 7.24 15.74
C LEU A 236 2.86 8.01 16.47
N LEU A 237 2.51 7.62 17.69
CA LEU A 237 1.57 8.37 18.53
C LEU A 237 2.18 9.62 19.18
N ASP A 238 3.49 9.62 19.39
CA ASP A 238 4.22 10.70 20.06
C ASP A 238 5.20 11.41 19.10
N TYR A 239 4.76 11.60 17.85
CA TYR A 239 5.59 12.15 16.77
C TYR A 239 5.96 13.63 16.97
N THR A 240 5.44 14.30 18.00
CA THR A 240 5.70 15.72 18.31
C THR A 240 6.90 15.95 19.22
N ASN A 241 7.29 14.97 20.03
CA ASN A 241 8.29 15.17 21.09
C ASN A 241 9.71 14.70 20.73
N ASN A 242 9.85 13.64 19.91
CA ASN A 242 11.15 13.18 19.42
C ASN A 242 11.01 12.29 18.17
N LEU A 243 11.29 12.85 16.99
CA LEU A 243 11.17 12.14 15.72
C LEU A 243 12.34 11.15 15.54
N THR A 244 12.02 9.92 15.13
CA THR A 244 12.99 8.83 14.91
C THR A 244 12.89 8.25 13.50
N PRO A 245 13.11 9.07 12.44
CA PRO A 245 12.80 8.72 11.06
C PRO A 245 13.51 7.45 10.54
N LEU A 246 14.79 7.24 10.84
CA LEU A 246 15.50 5.99 10.49
C LEU A 246 14.84 4.73 11.05
N MET A 247 14.30 4.82 12.26
CA MET A 247 13.61 3.68 12.88
C MET A 247 12.27 3.45 12.20
N ILE A 248 11.51 4.52 11.95
CA ILE A 248 10.20 4.43 11.31
C ILE A 248 10.32 3.90 9.89
N GLU A 249 11.21 4.47 9.07
CA GLU A 249 11.44 4.03 7.69
C GLU A 249 11.71 2.52 7.61
N ARG A 250 12.75 2.04 8.30
CA ARG A 250 13.17 0.62 8.23
C ARG A 250 12.08 -0.34 8.68
N HIS A 251 11.42 -0.03 9.80
CA HIS A 251 10.41 -0.92 10.36
C HIS A 251 9.12 -0.89 9.54
N ALA A 252 8.70 0.27 9.02
CA ALA A 252 7.54 0.36 8.14
C ALA A 252 7.80 -0.32 6.80
N ALA A 253 9.00 -0.17 6.22
CA ALA A 253 9.46 -0.91 5.04
C ALA A 253 9.30 -2.42 5.22
N ASP A 254 9.83 -2.97 6.31
CA ASP A 254 9.76 -4.39 6.60
C ASP A 254 8.34 -4.87 6.94
N VAL A 255 7.54 -4.09 7.69
CA VAL A 255 6.12 -4.39 7.95
C VAL A 255 5.34 -4.45 6.64
N ALA A 256 5.47 -3.46 5.76
CA ALA A 256 4.77 -3.44 4.49
C ALA A 256 5.20 -4.60 3.58
N THR A 257 6.50 -4.89 3.46
CA THR A 257 7.00 -6.03 2.67
C THR A 257 6.40 -7.35 3.16
N ARG A 258 6.33 -7.55 4.48
CA ARG A 258 5.78 -8.78 5.05
C ARG A 258 4.28 -8.90 4.84
N LEU A 259 3.55 -7.80 4.96
CA LEU A 259 2.12 -7.76 4.67
C LEU A 259 1.83 -8.13 3.21
N LEU A 260 2.67 -7.73 2.25
CA LEU A 260 2.55 -8.13 0.83
C LEU A 260 2.74 -9.64 0.60
N THR A 261 3.23 -10.39 1.59
CA THR A 261 3.49 -11.85 1.50
C THR A 261 2.52 -12.69 2.34
N LEU A 262 1.53 -12.03 2.96
CA LEU A 262 0.40 -12.71 3.59
C LEU A 262 -0.66 -12.99 2.51
N GLU A 263 -1.15 -14.22 2.48
CA GLU A 263 -2.22 -14.68 1.57
C GLU A 263 -3.36 -15.35 2.36
#